data_AF-A0A963NRN5-F1
#
_entry.id   AF-A0A963NRN5-F1
#
_cell.length_a   1.000
_cell.length_b   1.000
_cell.length_c   1.000
_cell.angle_alpha   90.00
_cell.angle_beta   90.00
_cell.angle_gamma   90.00
#
_symmetry.space_group_name_H-M   'P 1'
#
loop_
_entity.id
_entity.type
_entity.pdbx_description
1 polymer ?
#
loop_
_entity_poly.entity_id
_entity_poly.type
_entity_poly.pdbx_seq_one_letter_code
_entity_poly.pdbx_strand_id
1 'polypeptide(L)'
;MPTPFSFSDISFVDFTDSNAIDPLILGSRWKNPVISYSFPDDEARWFADPLFGYGPGEEPWSASYSPISPSNKADFVTALGKWENVASIDFDFIDETSNSVGDIRIAYTEVPELDNAEAWAYLPTHGVWGGDIWINKSSSSATQEWVAGSFSFLTVLHEIGHAVGLTHPFEDPSFSIADNSISATIMSYSALPGDQNSFFDFYPTTPMPLDIKAIQHIYGANKTSNKGDNVHRFTDSETYHETIWDSDGIDTISYTGNQIALIQLEEGQGSFIGNPVYAINNHETVEVPNIWIAYDTVIENASGGRNDDTLMGNQYDNHLSGHEGNDLFIGFAGNDTFEGGSGIDHVLLSGDRKDYTLQKTKEEFLVTHQSGNNGQDKLIGIERLLFDNIGIAFDIDGDAGQIAKLAGIIFGASSVRNKDLIKIGLSLTDNGTDNEQLASAALNAAGAHNHDATVTLLWHNLFGIDPTSEEKQPYVDLLDNNSLTPEKMTLLAANTSINTDNIDLIGLSQNGIEFNL
;
A
#
# COMPACT_ATOMS: atom_id res chain seq x y z
N MET A 1 -24.43 -34.25 3.01
CA MET A 1 -25.72 -33.57 2.92
C MET A 1 -26.38 -33.77 4.27
N PRO A 2 -26.27 -32.77 5.15
CA PRO A 2 -26.88 -32.84 6.46
C PRO A 2 -28.40 -32.79 6.32
N THR A 3 -29.07 -33.15 7.41
CA THR A 3 -30.53 -33.10 7.51
C THR A 3 -30.86 -32.31 8.76
N PRO A 4 -32.12 -31.91 8.99
CA PRO A 4 -32.49 -31.31 10.28
C PRO A 4 -32.09 -32.15 11.51
N PHE A 5 -31.79 -33.44 11.33
CA PHE A 5 -31.49 -34.43 12.37
C PHE A 5 -30.07 -35.03 12.29
N SER A 6 -29.22 -34.57 11.38
CA SER A 6 -27.85 -35.09 11.22
C SER A 6 -26.92 -34.02 10.65
N PHE A 7 -25.65 -34.09 11.03
CA PHE A 7 -24.59 -33.15 10.65
C PHE A 7 -23.58 -33.84 9.72
N SER A 8 -22.81 -33.04 8.98
CA SER A 8 -21.71 -33.54 8.14
C SER A 8 -20.46 -33.89 8.96
N ASP A 9 -19.61 -34.75 8.42
CA ASP A 9 -18.34 -35.12 9.06
C ASP A 9 -17.43 -33.89 9.26
N ILE A 10 -16.75 -33.84 10.41
CA ILE A 10 -15.74 -32.85 10.72
C ILE A 10 -14.35 -33.48 10.86
N SER A 11 -13.32 -32.65 10.97
CA SER A 11 -11.96 -33.04 11.35
C SER A 11 -11.34 -31.96 12.24
N PHE A 12 -10.52 -32.34 13.21
CA PHE A 12 -9.75 -31.37 13.98
C PHE A 12 -8.69 -30.72 13.09
N VAL A 13 -8.42 -29.44 13.32
CA VAL A 13 -7.36 -28.72 12.63
C VAL A 13 -6.05 -28.96 13.37
N ASP A 14 -5.00 -29.32 12.64
CA ASP A 14 -3.66 -29.46 13.19
C ASP A 14 -3.03 -28.05 13.37
N PHE A 15 -2.40 -27.80 14.52
CA PHE A 15 -1.69 -26.54 14.76
C PHE A 15 -0.42 -26.42 13.91
N THR A 16 -0.01 -25.17 13.69
CA THR A 16 1.17 -24.79 12.91
C THR A 16 2.42 -24.58 13.74
N ASP A 17 2.33 -24.73 15.07
CA ASP A 17 3.36 -24.36 16.04
C ASP A 17 3.73 -22.86 15.94
N SER A 18 2.77 -22.02 15.52
CA SER A 18 2.93 -20.58 15.34
C SER A 18 1.75 -19.82 15.94
N ASN A 19 2.06 -18.93 16.89
CA ASN A 19 1.06 -18.09 17.54
C ASN A 19 0.40 -17.06 16.61
N ALA A 20 0.85 -16.93 15.36
CA ALA A 20 0.27 -16.01 14.39
C ALA A 20 -1.12 -16.45 13.91
N ILE A 21 -1.38 -17.76 13.83
CA ILE A 21 -2.68 -18.29 13.37
C ILE A 21 -3.25 -19.41 14.25
N ASP A 22 -2.45 -20.06 15.11
CA ASP A 22 -2.96 -21.12 15.99
C ASP A 22 -4.16 -20.66 16.87
N PRO A 23 -4.16 -19.43 17.41
CA PRO A 23 -5.33 -18.87 18.12
C PRO A 23 -6.60 -18.70 17.28
N LEU A 24 -6.48 -18.65 15.94
CA LEU A 24 -7.61 -18.52 15.01
C LEU A 24 -8.16 -19.88 14.56
N ILE A 25 -7.51 -20.99 14.90
CA ILE A 25 -7.87 -22.33 14.41
C ILE A 25 -8.11 -23.32 15.56
N LEU A 26 -8.54 -22.82 16.72
CA LEU A 26 -8.82 -23.60 17.92
C LEU A 26 -10.13 -24.39 17.77
N GLY A 27 -10.17 -25.40 16.90
CA GLY A 27 -11.41 -26.13 16.70
C GLY A 27 -11.37 -27.22 15.64
N SER A 28 -12.48 -27.31 14.93
CA SER A 28 -12.69 -28.30 13.90
C SER A 28 -13.17 -27.64 12.61
N ARG A 29 -12.94 -28.33 11.51
CA ARG A 29 -13.32 -27.92 10.16
C ARG A 29 -14.28 -28.93 9.55
N TRP A 30 -15.03 -28.51 8.54
CA TRP A 30 -15.76 -29.45 7.69
C TRP A 30 -14.76 -30.37 6.99
N LYS A 31 -15.03 -31.69 7.01
CA LYS A 31 -14.16 -32.67 6.36
C LYS A 31 -14.25 -32.56 4.84
N ASN A 32 -15.44 -32.26 4.32
CA ASN A 32 -15.67 -31.98 2.92
C ASN A 32 -15.53 -30.47 2.66
N PRO A 33 -14.68 -30.03 1.72
CA PRO A 33 -14.58 -28.61 1.37
C PRO A 33 -15.76 -28.10 0.53
N VAL A 34 -16.60 -28.98 -0.02
CA VAL A 34 -17.92 -28.58 -0.55
C VAL A 34 -18.90 -28.49 0.61
N ILE A 35 -19.20 -27.26 1.02
CA ILE A 35 -20.00 -26.93 2.20
C ILE A 35 -21.35 -26.43 1.71
N SER A 36 -22.42 -27.15 2.02
CA SER A 36 -23.75 -26.72 1.64
C SER A 36 -24.25 -25.58 2.52
N TYR A 37 -25.02 -24.64 1.98
CA TYR A 37 -25.73 -23.64 2.76
C TYR A 37 -27.21 -23.56 2.37
N SER A 38 -28.03 -23.14 3.32
CA SER A 38 -29.47 -23.00 3.10
C SER A 38 -30.07 -21.84 3.90
N PHE A 39 -31.28 -21.44 3.51
CA PHE A 39 -32.02 -20.37 4.17
C PHE A 39 -33.29 -20.93 4.81
N PRO A 40 -33.31 -21.12 6.14
CA PRO A 40 -34.51 -21.50 6.88
C PRO A 40 -35.70 -20.59 6.56
N ASP A 41 -36.87 -21.19 6.35
CA ASP A 41 -38.15 -20.48 6.26
C ASP A 41 -38.95 -20.58 7.57
N ASP A 42 -40.19 -20.11 7.57
CA ASP A 42 -41.08 -20.17 8.74
C ASP A 42 -41.49 -21.60 9.11
N GLU A 43 -41.32 -22.57 8.20
CA GLU A 43 -41.63 -23.99 8.39
C GLU A 43 -40.36 -24.85 8.60
N ALA A 44 -39.21 -24.20 8.76
CA ALA A 44 -37.92 -24.85 8.93
C ALA A 44 -37.93 -25.83 10.10
N ARG A 45 -37.29 -26.99 9.88
CA ARG A 45 -37.19 -28.03 10.90
C ARG A 45 -35.88 -27.92 11.64
N TRP A 46 -35.97 -28.20 12.94
CA TRP A 46 -34.85 -28.18 13.86
C TRP A 46 -34.98 -29.36 14.82
N PHE A 47 -33.86 -29.99 15.16
CA PHE A 47 -33.87 -31.13 16.06
C PHE A 47 -33.83 -30.69 17.51
N ALA A 48 -34.86 -31.04 18.28
CA ALA A 48 -34.99 -30.68 19.69
C ALA A 48 -34.26 -31.65 20.65
N ASP A 49 -33.41 -32.55 20.14
CA ASP A 49 -32.63 -33.43 21.00
C ASP A 49 -31.60 -32.60 21.80
N PRO A 50 -31.46 -32.79 23.11
CA PRO A 50 -30.61 -31.95 23.95
C PRO A 50 -29.11 -32.28 23.86
N LEU A 51 -28.71 -33.36 23.17
CA LEU A 51 -27.30 -33.76 23.05
C LEU A 51 -26.76 -33.50 21.64
N PHE A 52 -27.57 -33.73 20.61
CA PHE A 52 -27.17 -33.62 19.21
C PHE A 52 -28.01 -32.61 18.42
N GLY A 53 -29.06 -32.08 19.05
CA GLY A 53 -29.93 -31.01 18.55
C GLY A 53 -29.82 -29.72 19.38
N TYR A 54 -30.62 -28.72 19.05
CA TYR A 54 -30.72 -27.48 19.83
C TYR A 54 -31.32 -27.68 21.24
N GLY A 55 -31.78 -28.90 21.56
CA GLY A 55 -32.52 -29.16 22.79
C GLY A 55 -33.82 -28.35 22.88
N PRO A 56 -34.54 -28.43 24.00
CA PRO A 56 -35.48 -27.38 24.38
C PRO A 56 -34.67 -26.18 24.89
N GLY A 57 -34.52 -25.15 24.06
CA GLY A 57 -33.75 -23.94 24.35
C GLY A 57 -34.41 -22.65 23.82
N GLU A 58 -33.60 -21.61 23.69
CA GLU A 58 -34.02 -20.30 23.17
C GLU A 58 -34.05 -20.33 21.64
N GLU A 59 -32.93 -20.51 20.93
CA GLU A 59 -32.93 -20.78 19.50
C GLU A 59 -33.18 -22.26 19.22
N PRO A 60 -33.89 -22.61 18.13
CA PRO A 60 -34.65 -21.75 17.21
C PRO A 60 -36.10 -21.52 17.70
N TRP A 61 -36.39 -21.78 18.97
CA TRP A 61 -37.73 -21.76 19.56
C TRP A 61 -38.20 -20.38 20.03
N SER A 62 -37.34 -19.38 19.92
CA SER A 62 -37.60 -17.98 20.24
C SER A 62 -38.76 -17.46 19.41
N ALA A 63 -39.64 -16.69 20.04
CA ALA A 63 -40.75 -16.04 19.34
C ALA A 63 -40.27 -15.00 18.30
N SER A 64 -39.02 -14.53 18.43
CA SER A 64 -38.37 -13.61 17.50
C SER A 64 -37.68 -14.32 16.32
N TYR A 65 -37.67 -15.66 16.29
CA TYR A 65 -37.17 -16.42 15.15
C TYR A 65 -37.84 -15.94 13.86
N SER A 66 -37.03 -15.64 12.84
CA SER A 66 -37.56 -15.34 11.51
C SER A 66 -36.53 -15.60 10.40
N PRO A 67 -36.98 -15.96 9.19
CA PRO A 67 -36.12 -16.07 8.02
C PRO A 67 -35.37 -14.77 7.73
N ILE A 68 -34.16 -14.87 7.20
CA ILE A 68 -33.47 -13.68 6.69
C ILE A 68 -34.18 -13.08 5.47
N SER A 69 -34.11 -11.75 5.33
CA SER A 69 -34.76 -11.02 4.24
C SER A 69 -34.16 -11.39 2.88
N PRO A 70 -34.90 -11.23 1.77
CA PRO A 70 -34.36 -11.51 0.44
C PRO A 70 -33.10 -10.70 0.07
N SER A 71 -32.98 -9.45 0.53
CA SER A 71 -31.76 -8.64 0.35
C SER A 71 -30.56 -9.28 1.04
N ASN A 72 -30.73 -9.64 2.31
CA ASN A 72 -29.65 -10.17 3.13
C ASN A 72 -29.25 -11.59 2.68
N LYS A 73 -30.14 -12.35 2.02
CA LYS A 73 -29.76 -13.59 1.32
C LYS A 73 -28.71 -13.33 0.23
N ALA A 74 -28.89 -12.29 -0.57
CA ALA A 74 -27.94 -11.94 -1.64
C ALA A 74 -26.61 -11.42 -1.06
N ASP A 75 -26.68 -10.62 -0.01
CA ASP A 75 -25.49 -10.09 0.67
C ASP A 75 -24.72 -11.21 1.39
N PHE A 76 -25.42 -12.18 2.00
CA PHE A 76 -24.81 -13.40 2.57
C PHE A 76 -24.01 -14.18 1.53
N VAL A 77 -24.59 -14.40 0.35
CA VAL A 77 -23.92 -15.09 -0.76
C VAL A 77 -22.70 -14.30 -1.24
N THR A 78 -22.78 -12.97 -1.24
CA THR A 78 -21.62 -12.12 -1.54
C THR A 78 -20.50 -12.32 -0.51
N ALA A 79 -20.83 -12.39 0.78
CA ALA A 79 -19.86 -12.64 1.84
C ALA A 79 -19.26 -14.07 1.79
N LEU A 80 -20.06 -15.09 1.45
CA LEU A 80 -19.57 -16.45 1.18
C LEU A 80 -18.52 -16.44 0.05
N GLY A 81 -18.80 -15.75 -1.05
CA GLY A 81 -17.87 -15.62 -2.17
C GLY A 81 -16.53 -14.97 -1.79
N LYS A 82 -16.49 -14.09 -0.77
CA LYS A 82 -15.23 -13.52 -0.28
C LYS A 82 -14.32 -14.58 0.35
N TRP A 83 -14.89 -15.60 0.99
CA TRP A 83 -14.13 -16.74 1.52
C TRP A 83 -13.73 -17.75 0.44
N GLU A 84 -14.62 -18.03 -0.54
CA GLU A 84 -14.27 -18.89 -1.69
C GLU A 84 -13.13 -18.31 -2.51
N ASN A 85 -13.06 -17.00 -2.65
CA ASN A 85 -12.00 -16.33 -3.42
C ASN A 85 -10.61 -16.65 -2.87
N VAL A 86 -10.47 -16.92 -1.56
CA VAL A 86 -9.16 -17.07 -0.91
C VAL A 86 -8.83 -18.51 -0.54
N ALA A 87 -9.83 -19.38 -0.35
CA ALA A 87 -9.68 -20.75 0.11
C ALA A 87 -10.28 -21.77 -0.85
N SER A 88 -9.75 -23.00 -0.85
CA SER A 88 -10.30 -24.14 -1.58
C SER A 88 -11.57 -24.69 -0.92
N ILE A 89 -12.58 -23.83 -0.84
CA ILE A 89 -13.95 -24.09 -0.33
C ILE A 89 -14.92 -23.84 -1.49
N ASP A 90 -16.01 -24.61 -1.53
CA ASP A 90 -17.10 -24.46 -2.50
C ASP A 90 -18.43 -24.44 -1.74
N PHE A 91 -19.14 -23.32 -1.75
CA PHE A 91 -20.42 -23.15 -1.08
C PHE A 91 -21.56 -23.52 -2.01
N ASP A 92 -22.21 -24.66 -1.72
CA ASP A 92 -23.30 -25.18 -2.55
C ASP A 92 -24.66 -24.80 -1.96
N PHE A 93 -25.45 -24.02 -2.69
CA PHE A 93 -26.81 -23.68 -2.25
C PHE A 93 -27.72 -24.89 -2.35
N ILE A 94 -28.46 -25.18 -1.28
CA ILE A 94 -29.53 -26.16 -1.31
C ILE A 94 -30.85 -25.61 -0.75
N ASP A 95 -31.95 -26.00 -1.39
CA ASP A 95 -33.29 -25.73 -0.87
C ASP A 95 -33.55 -26.57 0.39
N GLU A 96 -34.05 -25.93 1.45
CA GLU A 96 -34.46 -26.68 2.64
C GLU A 96 -35.69 -27.55 2.36
N THR A 97 -35.65 -28.77 2.87
CA THR A 97 -36.79 -29.68 2.90
C THR A 97 -36.86 -30.34 4.26
N SER A 98 -37.92 -31.11 4.50
CA SER A 98 -38.06 -31.89 5.74
C SER A 98 -36.90 -32.86 6.04
N ASN A 99 -36.05 -33.17 5.06
CA ASN A 99 -34.92 -34.09 5.18
C ASN A 99 -33.61 -33.57 4.57
N SER A 100 -33.50 -32.28 4.24
CA SER A 100 -32.29 -31.69 3.64
C SER A 100 -32.16 -30.26 4.09
N VAL A 101 -31.01 -29.92 4.66
CA VAL A 101 -30.62 -28.55 5.08
C VAL A 101 -29.15 -28.35 4.74
N GLY A 102 -28.67 -27.11 4.75
CA GLY A 102 -27.26 -26.78 4.59
C GLY A 102 -26.43 -27.21 5.81
N ASP A 103 -25.12 -27.30 5.61
CA ASP A 103 -24.12 -27.33 6.70
C ASP A 103 -24.08 -25.98 7.42
N ILE A 104 -24.34 -24.89 6.68
CA ILE A 104 -24.50 -23.54 7.21
C ILE A 104 -25.95 -23.11 6.98
N ARG A 105 -26.66 -22.75 8.06
CA ARG A 105 -27.99 -22.17 8.00
C ARG A 105 -27.96 -20.80 8.67
N ILE A 106 -28.60 -19.80 8.06
CA ILE A 106 -28.62 -18.44 8.61
C ILE A 106 -30.05 -17.93 8.81
N ALA A 107 -30.36 -17.46 10.01
CA ALA A 107 -31.67 -16.93 10.38
C ALA A 107 -31.56 -15.81 11.42
N TYR A 108 -32.66 -15.06 11.60
CA TYR A 108 -32.77 -14.14 12.73
C TYR A 108 -33.33 -14.84 13.94
N THR A 109 -32.90 -14.41 15.12
CA THR A 109 -33.47 -14.82 16.41
C THR A 109 -33.17 -13.75 17.46
N GLU A 110 -33.75 -13.87 18.64
CA GLU A 110 -33.42 -13.03 19.80
C GLU A 110 -33.32 -13.94 21.02
N VAL A 111 -32.22 -13.81 21.75
CA VAL A 111 -31.95 -14.57 22.97
C VAL A 111 -31.61 -13.58 24.08
N PRO A 112 -32.40 -13.54 25.17
CA PRO A 112 -32.23 -12.54 26.24
C PRO A 112 -30.82 -12.48 26.83
N GLU A 113 -30.14 -13.63 26.93
CA GLU A 113 -28.77 -13.71 27.44
C GLU A 113 -27.72 -13.10 26.49
N LEU A 114 -28.08 -12.91 25.21
CA LEU A 114 -27.24 -12.40 24.14
C LEU A 114 -27.74 -11.05 23.60
N ASP A 115 -28.53 -10.29 24.37
CA ASP A 115 -29.12 -8.99 23.96
C ASP A 115 -28.09 -7.96 23.46
N ASN A 116 -26.83 -8.06 23.86
CA ASN A 116 -25.75 -7.17 23.42
C ASN A 116 -24.92 -7.72 22.24
N ALA A 117 -25.21 -8.94 21.78
CA ALA A 117 -24.52 -9.54 20.64
C ALA A 117 -25.16 -9.09 19.33
N GLU A 118 -24.33 -8.83 18.32
CA GLU A 118 -24.79 -8.48 16.98
C GLU A 118 -25.24 -9.73 16.22
N ALA A 119 -24.48 -10.81 16.37
CA ALA A 119 -24.72 -12.14 15.85
C ALA A 119 -23.91 -13.16 16.65
N TRP A 120 -24.10 -14.44 16.35
CA TRP A 120 -23.22 -15.53 16.77
C TRP A 120 -23.32 -16.70 15.78
N ALA A 121 -22.27 -17.50 15.72
CA ALA A 121 -22.21 -18.70 14.91
C ALA A 121 -21.58 -19.84 15.68
N TYR A 122 -21.87 -21.05 15.22
CA TYR A 122 -21.29 -22.26 15.77
C TYR A 122 -20.18 -22.77 14.85
N LEU A 123 -19.02 -23.08 15.45
CA LEU A 123 -17.96 -23.81 14.74
C LEU A 123 -18.50 -25.14 14.17
N PRO A 124 -17.88 -25.69 13.11
CA PRO A 124 -18.10 -27.06 12.71
C PRO A 124 -17.98 -27.99 13.93
N THR A 125 -18.99 -28.82 14.17
CA THR A 125 -19.08 -29.65 15.38
C THR A 125 -19.92 -30.90 15.16
N HIS A 126 -19.91 -31.83 16.12
CA HIS A 126 -20.77 -33.02 16.15
C HIS A 126 -22.17 -32.72 16.69
N GLY A 127 -22.87 -31.77 16.06
CA GLY A 127 -24.24 -31.38 16.40
C GLY A 127 -24.90 -30.73 15.19
N VAL A 128 -26.24 -30.83 15.08
CA VAL A 128 -26.97 -30.25 13.93
C VAL A 128 -26.91 -28.73 13.87
N TRP A 129 -26.46 -28.08 14.95
CA TRP A 129 -26.26 -26.63 15.03
C TRP A 129 -24.89 -26.20 14.50
N GLY A 130 -23.96 -27.13 14.26
CA GLY A 130 -22.63 -26.79 13.78
C GLY A 130 -22.69 -26.10 12.44
N GLY A 131 -22.04 -24.94 12.31
CA GLY A 131 -22.10 -24.07 11.13
C GLY A 131 -23.27 -23.10 11.10
N ASP A 132 -24.29 -23.25 11.95
CA ASP A 132 -25.44 -22.33 11.94
C ASP A 132 -25.03 -20.94 12.42
N ILE A 133 -25.63 -19.93 11.79
CA ILE A 133 -25.42 -18.50 12.04
C ILE A 133 -26.74 -17.88 12.47
N TRP A 134 -26.70 -17.12 13.55
CA TRP A 134 -27.83 -16.40 14.11
C TRP A 134 -27.53 -14.91 14.13
N ILE A 135 -28.34 -14.13 13.43
CA ILE A 135 -28.28 -12.67 13.51
C ILE A 135 -29.28 -12.21 14.57
N ASN A 136 -28.82 -11.43 15.55
CA ASN A 136 -29.69 -10.97 16.62
C ASN A 136 -30.73 -9.99 16.09
N LYS A 137 -32.03 -10.30 16.21
CA LYS A 137 -33.13 -9.54 15.61
C LYS A 137 -33.19 -8.10 16.10
N SER A 138 -32.73 -7.84 17.33
CA SER A 138 -32.73 -6.51 17.94
C SER A 138 -31.47 -5.69 17.63
N SER A 139 -30.46 -6.28 16.96
CA SER A 139 -29.17 -5.65 16.73
C SER A 139 -29.14 -4.70 15.52
N SER A 140 -28.05 -3.94 15.42
CA SER A 140 -27.82 -3.08 14.25
C SER A 140 -27.60 -3.92 12.98
N SER A 141 -26.96 -5.08 13.11
CA SER A 141 -26.72 -6.02 12.01
C SER A 141 -28.00 -6.63 11.45
N ALA A 142 -29.07 -6.77 12.24
CA ALA A 142 -30.37 -7.20 11.70
C ALA A 142 -31.19 -6.08 11.05
N THR A 143 -30.95 -4.82 11.42
CA THR A 143 -31.82 -3.69 11.05
C THR A 143 -31.23 -2.78 9.98
N GLN A 144 -29.92 -2.84 9.75
CA GLN A 144 -29.20 -2.08 8.72
C GLN A 144 -28.84 -2.96 7.51
N GLU A 145 -28.60 -2.31 6.37
CA GLU A 145 -28.20 -2.99 5.13
C GLU A 145 -26.77 -3.54 5.21
N TRP A 146 -26.53 -4.71 4.62
CA TRP A 146 -25.23 -5.38 4.59
C TRP A 146 -24.41 -4.89 3.40
N VAL A 147 -24.14 -3.58 3.38
CA VAL A 147 -23.33 -2.93 2.35
C VAL A 147 -21.85 -3.08 2.68
N ALA A 148 -21.01 -3.32 1.67
CA ALA A 148 -19.56 -3.34 1.83
C ALA A 148 -19.06 -2.06 2.55
N GLY A 149 -18.20 -2.23 3.56
CA GLY A 149 -17.74 -1.15 4.42
C GLY A 149 -18.60 -0.89 5.66
N SER A 150 -19.80 -1.47 5.73
CA SER A 150 -20.66 -1.38 6.91
C SER A 150 -20.27 -2.41 7.97
N PHE A 151 -20.54 -2.08 9.22
CA PHE A 151 -20.36 -3.01 10.34
C PHE A 151 -21.22 -4.27 10.17
N SER A 152 -22.45 -4.14 9.66
CA SER A 152 -23.34 -5.28 9.43
C SER A 152 -22.80 -6.26 8.40
N PHE A 153 -22.12 -5.77 7.36
CA PHE A 153 -21.44 -6.64 6.39
C PHE A 153 -20.25 -7.36 7.03
N LEU A 154 -19.45 -6.66 7.84
CA LEU A 154 -18.36 -7.26 8.61
C LEU A 154 -18.87 -8.36 9.55
N THR A 155 -19.95 -8.12 10.29
CA THR A 155 -20.57 -9.11 11.20
C THR A 155 -20.84 -10.41 10.46
N VAL A 156 -21.47 -10.34 9.28
CA VAL A 156 -21.82 -11.55 8.52
C VAL A 156 -20.58 -12.25 7.98
N LEU A 157 -19.61 -11.48 7.48
CA LEU A 157 -18.34 -12.03 7.00
C LEU A 157 -17.58 -12.75 8.13
N HIS A 158 -17.61 -12.19 9.34
CA HIS A 158 -17.05 -12.74 10.57
C HIS A 158 -17.75 -14.03 11.01
N GLU A 159 -19.09 -14.04 11.04
CA GLU A 159 -19.85 -15.24 11.42
C GLU A 159 -19.66 -16.40 10.44
N ILE A 160 -19.48 -16.10 9.14
CA ILE A 160 -19.08 -17.13 8.17
C ILE A 160 -17.70 -17.71 8.54
N GLY A 161 -16.75 -16.87 8.98
CA GLY A 161 -15.45 -17.29 9.49
C GLY A 161 -15.56 -18.34 10.59
N HIS A 162 -16.43 -18.12 11.57
CA HIS A 162 -16.78 -19.12 12.59
C HIS A 162 -17.40 -20.38 11.98
N ALA A 163 -18.41 -20.23 11.12
CA ALA A 163 -19.12 -21.36 10.51
C ALA A 163 -18.20 -22.27 9.65
N VAL A 164 -17.06 -21.76 9.19
CA VAL A 164 -16.03 -22.54 8.50
C VAL A 164 -14.86 -22.98 9.40
N GLY A 165 -14.82 -22.54 10.66
CA GLY A 165 -13.91 -23.08 11.67
C GLY A 165 -12.87 -22.13 12.25
N LEU A 166 -12.99 -20.82 12.01
CA LEU A 166 -12.12 -19.83 12.64
C LEU A 166 -12.62 -19.44 14.04
N THR A 167 -11.70 -19.15 14.95
CA THR A 167 -11.99 -18.70 16.33
C THR A 167 -11.55 -17.27 16.56
N HIS A 168 -12.04 -16.65 17.63
CA HIS A 168 -11.54 -15.33 18.03
C HIS A 168 -10.09 -15.42 18.49
N PRO A 169 -9.23 -14.46 18.11
CA PRO A 169 -7.81 -14.50 18.47
C PRO A 169 -7.58 -14.36 19.97
N PHE A 170 -8.48 -13.69 20.69
CA PHE A 170 -8.35 -13.39 22.12
C PHE A 170 -8.81 -14.53 23.05
N GLU A 171 -9.31 -15.64 22.50
CA GLU A 171 -9.55 -16.87 23.28
C GLU A 171 -8.23 -17.53 23.71
N ASP A 172 -7.15 -17.28 22.96
CA ASP A 172 -5.79 -17.68 23.34
C ASP A 172 -4.98 -16.47 23.85
N PRO A 173 -4.54 -16.45 25.12
CA PRO A 173 -3.73 -15.37 25.65
C PRO A 173 -2.32 -15.28 25.04
N SER A 174 -1.90 -16.25 24.21
CA SER A 174 -0.62 -16.23 23.50
C SER A 174 -0.63 -15.44 22.20
N PHE A 175 -1.82 -15.04 21.71
CA PHE A 175 -1.95 -14.18 20.54
C PHE A 175 -1.39 -12.78 20.83
N SER A 176 -0.70 -12.22 19.86
CA SER A 176 -0.04 -10.92 19.97
C SER A 176 -1.08 -9.80 20.09
N ILE A 177 -0.92 -8.92 21.09
CA ILE A 177 -1.79 -7.74 21.23
C ILE A 177 -1.65 -6.80 20.02
N ALA A 178 -0.45 -6.71 19.44
CA ALA A 178 -0.21 -5.88 18.26
C ALA A 178 -0.99 -6.36 17.04
N ASP A 179 -1.18 -7.68 16.93
CA ASP A 179 -1.91 -8.33 15.84
C ASP A 179 -3.40 -8.51 16.17
N ASN A 180 -3.83 -8.21 17.40
CA ASN A 180 -5.24 -8.26 17.80
C ASN A 180 -5.97 -7.00 17.33
N SER A 181 -6.08 -6.88 16.01
CA SER A 181 -6.89 -5.86 15.35
C SER A 181 -7.68 -6.44 14.19
N ILE A 182 -8.81 -5.80 13.86
CA ILE A 182 -9.66 -6.15 12.72
C ILE A 182 -8.88 -5.99 11.40
N SER A 183 -7.87 -5.11 11.32
CA SER A 183 -7.01 -4.99 10.15
C SER A 183 -6.10 -6.20 9.94
N ALA A 184 -5.77 -6.96 10.99
CA ALA A 184 -4.99 -8.18 10.87
C ALA A 184 -5.89 -9.42 10.67
N THR A 185 -7.00 -9.48 11.39
CA THR A 185 -8.01 -10.55 11.31
C THR A 185 -9.38 -9.99 11.67
N ILE A 186 -10.39 -10.20 10.80
CA ILE A 186 -11.77 -9.81 11.09
C ILE A 186 -12.36 -10.56 12.28
N MET A 187 -11.72 -11.65 12.73
CA MET A 187 -12.12 -12.37 13.94
C MET A 187 -11.80 -11.57 15.23
N SER A 188 -11.02 -10.49 15.16
CA SER A 188 -10.84 -9.56 16.27
C SER A 188 -12.07 -8.67 16.49
N TYR A 189 -12.20 -8.12 17.70
CA TYR A 189 -13.21 -7.11 18.06
C TYR A 189 -12.64 -5.69 18.09
N SER A 190 -11.38 -5.51 17.73
CA SER A 190 -10.65 -4.25 17.99
C SER A 190 -10.21 -3.59 16.69
N ALA A 191 -10.66 -2.38 16.38
CA ALA A 191 -10.12 -1.63 15.24
C ALA A 191 -8.67 -1.17 15.50
N LEU A 192 -8.39 -0.72 16.72
CA LEU A 192 -7.05 -0.44 17.26
C LEU A 192 -6.52 -1.66 18.01
N PRO A 193 -5.23 -2.02 17.90
CA PRO A 193 -4.66 -3.21 18.53
C PRO A 193 -5.02 -3.39 20.02
N GLY A 194 -5.83 -4.42 20.31
CA GLY A 194 -6.26 -4.81 21.66
C GLY A 194 -7.36 -3.96 22.31
N ASP A 195 -7.87 -2.90 21.66
CA ASP A 195 -8.94 -2.07 22.20
C ASP A 195 -10.31 -2.43 21.59
N GLN A 196 -11.10 -3.22 22.31
CA GLN A 196 -12.45 -3.63 21.87
C GLN A 196 -13.50 -2.50 21.89
N ASN A 197 -13.16 -1.30 22.36
CA ASN A 197 -14.05 -0.13 22.27
C ASN A 197 -13.74 0.75 21.06
N SER A 198 -12.82 0.31 20.21
CA SER A 198 -12.46 1.02 18.98
C SER A 198 -13.26 0.49 17.78
N PHE A 199 -13.50 1.36 16.81
CA PHE A 199 -14.29 1.06 15.61
C PHE A 199 -13.67 1.71 14.37
N PHE A 200 -14.04 1.24 13.18
CA PHE A 200 -13.68 1.90 11.92
C PHE A 200 -14.81 2.79 11.42
N ASP A 201 -14.45 3.85 10.71
CA ASP A 201 -15.39 4.62 9.89
C ASP A 201 -15.74 3.92 8.57
N PHE A 202 -14.88 2.99 8.12
CA PHE A 202 -15.13 2.07 7.02
C PHE A 202 -14.52 0.68 7.30
N TYR A 203 -15.36 -0.34 7.45
CA TYR A 203 -14.94 -1.69 7.86
C TYR A 203 -14.40 -2.54 6.71
N PRO A 204 -13.61 -3.60 7.00
CA PRO A 204 -13.15 -4.52 5.98
C PRO A 204 -14.26 -5.13 5.11
N THR A 205 -13.96 -5.33 3.83
CA THR A 205 -14.89 -5.91 2.84
C THR A 205 -14.47 -7.32 2.38
N THR A 206 -13.35 -7.83 2.91
CA THR A 206 -12.78 -9.15 2.64
C THR A 206 -12.24 -9.76 3.94
N PRO A 207 -11.98 -11.08 3.99
CA PRO A 207 -11.06 -11.63 4.98
C PRO A 207 -9.73 -10.86 4.94
N MET A 208 -9.13 -10.65 6.11
CA MET A 208 -7.88 -9.90 6.29
C MET A 208 -6.67 -10.86 6.35
N PRO A 209 -5.41 -10.39 6.35
CA PRO A 209 -4.25 -11.24 6.04
C PRO A 209 -4.13 -12.51 6.90
N LEU A 210 -4.42 -12.43 8.20
CA LEU A 210 -4.37 -13.60 9.08
C LEU A 210 -5.59 -14.51 8.93
N ASP A 211 -6.75 -13.97 8.54
CA ASP A 211 -7.91 -14.78 8.19
C ASP A 211 -7.62 -15.64 6.97
N ILE A 212 -7.04 -15.03 5.93
CA ILE A 212 -6.65 -15.72 4.69
C ILE A 212 -5.61 -16.79 5.01
N LYS A 213 -4.56 -16.45 5.75
CA LYS A 213 -3.53 -17.42 6.14
C LYS A 213 -4.10 -18.59 6.94
N ALA A 214 -4.99 -18.33 7.89
CA ALA A 214 -5.62 -19.35 8.71
C ALA A 214 -6.54 -20.24 7.87
N ILE A 215 -7.43 -19.67 7.05
CA ILE A 215 -8.39 -20.46 6.27
C ILE A 215 -7.69 -21.29 5.18
N GLN A 216 -6.60 -20.78 4.60
CA GLN A 216 -5.79 -21.52 3.65
C GLN A 216 -5.01 -22.66 4.31
N HIS A 217 -4.62 -22.53 5.57
CA HIS A 217 -4.09 -23.66 6.34
C HIS A 217 -5.15 -24.75 6.57
N ILE A 218 -6.40 -24.35 6.85
CA ILE A 218 -7.51 -25.28 7.12
C ILE A 218 -7.94 -26.04 5.84
N TYR A 219 -8.16 -25.33 4.73
CA TYR A 219 -8.78 -25.89 3.52
C TYR A 219 -7.88 -25.89 2.28
N GLY A 220 -6.72 -25.23 2.32
CA GLY A 220 -5.86 -24.97 1.17
C GLY A 220 -6.21 -23.66 0.47
N ALA A 221 -5.23 -23.04 -0.20
CA ALA A 221 -5.41 -21.82 -0.98
C ALA A 221 -6.24 -22.03 -2.26
N ASN A 222 -7.08 -21.06 -2.65
CA ASN A 222 -7.74 -21.08 -3.95
C ASN A 222 -6.76 -20.68 -5.06
N LYS A 223 -6.38 -21.64 -5.91
CA LYS A 223 -5.41 -21.44 -7.01
C LYS A 223 -6.04 -21.02 -8.35
N THR A 224 -7.29 -20.57 -8.31
CA THR A 224 -8.07 -20.18 -9.51
C THR A 224 -8.61 -18.77 -9.45
N SER A 225 -8.72 -18.20 -8.24
CA SER A 225 -9.04 -16.79 -8.03
C SER A 225 -7.86 -15.94 -8.49
N ASN A 226 -8.12 -14.92 -9.31
CA ASN A 226 -7.10 -14.05 -9.92
C ASN A 226 -5.91 -14.88 -10.44
N LYS A 227 -6.10 -15.48 -11.61
CA LYS A 227 -5.07 -16.33 -12.20
C LYS A 227 -4.59 -15.73 -13.50
N GLY A 228 -3.27 -15.63 -13.62
CA GLY A 228 -2.59 -14.93 -14.69
C GLY A 228 -2.53 -13.44 -14.40
N ASP A 229 -1.96 -12.68 -15.32
CA ASP A 229 -1.67 -11.25 -15.09
C ASP A 229 -2.94 -10.43 -14.76
N ASN A 230 -2.99 -9.89 -13.54
CA ASN A 230 -4.10 -9.13 -12.99
C ASN A 230 -3.72 -7.66 -12.72
N VAL A 231 -4.72 -6.77 -12.80
CA VAL A 231 -4.55 -5.35 -12.42
C VAL A 231 -5.61 -4.98 -11.39
N HIS A 232 -5.18 -4.80 -10.16
CA HIS A 232 -5.95 -4.36 -9.00
C HIS A 232 -6.04 -2.83 -9.01
N ARG A 233 -7.23 -2.27 -9.27
CA ARG A 233 -7.42 -0.84 -9.56
C ARG A 233 -8.06 -0.11 -8.41
N PHE A 234 -7.48 1.02 -8.02
CA PHE A 234 -7.95 1.88 -6.93
C PHE A 234 -8.12 3.33 -7.38
N THR A 235 -9.13 4.01 -6.84
CA THR A 235 -9.49 5.39 -7.20
C THR A 235 -9.99 6.18 -5.99
N ASP A 236 -10.14 7.50 -6.11
CA ASP A 236 -10.72 8.32 -5.02
C ASP A 236 -12.26 8.30 -4.98
N SER A 237 -12.93 7.62 -5.92
CA SER A 237 -14.40 7.59 -5.93
C SER A 237 -15.01 6.63 -4.91
N GLU A 238 -14.20 5.75 -4.33
CA GLU A 238 -14.61 4.72 -3.38
C GLU A 238 -13.65 4.69 -2.19
N THR A 239 -14.09 4.11 -1.08
CA THR A 239 -13.23 3.79 0.06
C THR A 239 -13.00 2.28 0.05
N TYR A 240 -11.76 1.87 0.27
CA TYR A 240 -11.36 0.47 0.28
C TYR A 240 -10.87 0.11 1.67
N HIS A 241 -11.15 -1.11 2.12
CA HIS A 241 -10.54 -1.73 3.29
C HIS A 241 -10.56 -3.23 3.03
N GLU A 242 -9.50 -3.76 2.43
CA GLU A 242 -9.50 -5.12 1.89
C GLU A 242 -8.10 -5.71 1.75
N THR A 243 -8.05 -7.03 1.55
CA THR A 243 -6.83 -7.78 1.28
C THR A 243 -6.88 -8.42 -0.11
N ILE A 244 -5.84 -8.20 -0.89
CA ILE A 244 -5.62 -8.82 -2.19
C ILE A 244 -5.14 -10.25 -1.96
N TRP A 245 -5.86 -11.20 -2.55
CA TRP A 245 -5.37 -12.55 -2.80
C TRP A 245 -5.24 -12.73 -4.32
N ASP A 246 -4.05 -13.09 -4.75
CA ASP A 246 -3.71 -13.38 -6.14
C ASP A 246 -2.92 -14.68 -6.19
N SER A 247 -3.24 -15.55 -7.14
CA SER A 247 -2.80 -16.96 -7.07
C SER A 247 -1.58 -17.27 -7.92
N ASP A 248 -1.35 -16.50 -8.98
CA ASP A 248 -0.28 -16.68 -9.97
C ASP A 248 -0.42 -15.58 -11.04
N GLY A 249 0.67 -15.04 -11.58
CA GLY A 249 0.59 -14.00 -12.58
C GLY A 249 1.78 -13.04 -12.52
N ILE A 250 1.74 -12.02 -13.37
CA ILE A 250 2.47 -10.78 -13.15
C ILE A 250 1.42 -9.69 -12.89
N ASP A 251 1.35 -9.24 -11.65
CA ASP A 251 0.21 -8.49 -11.14
C ASP A 251 0.58 -7.04 -10.85
N THR A 252 -0.41 -6.15 -10.93
CA THR A 252 -0.21 -4.72 -10.75
C THR A 252 -1.23 -4.14 -9.78
N ILE A 253 -0.77 -3.43 -8.76
CA ILE A 253 -1.58 -2.43 -8.04
C ILE A 253 -1.53 -1.13 -8.84
N SER A 254 -2.68 -0.61 -9.25
CA SER A 254 -2.78 0.62 -10.03
C SER A 254 -3.70 1.63 -9.37
N TYR A 255 -3.13 2.74 -8.92
CA TYR A 255 -3.86 3.88 -8.37
C TYR A 255 -3.92 5.02 -9.39
N THR A 256 -5.08 5.67 -9.53
CA THR A 256 -5.25 6.79 -10.49
C THR A 256 -5.92 8.02 -9.86
N GLY A 257 -5.78 8.20 -8.55
CA GLY A 257 -6.37 9.31 -7.82
C GLY A 257 -5.43 10.50 -7.62
N ASN A 258 -5.81 11.42 -6.74
CA ASN A 258 -5.08 12.64 -6.38
C ASN A 258 -4.83 12.70 -4.86
N GLN A 259 -4.95 11.60 -4.13
CA GLN A 259 -4.42 11.50 -2.77
C GLN A 259 -2.94 11.11 -2.86
N ILE A 260 -2.18 11.36 -1.80
CA ILE A 260 -0.82 10.81 -1.68
C ILE A 260 -0.97 9.35 -1.28
N ALA A 261 -0.41 8.46 -2.09
CA ALA A 261 -0.41 7.02 -1.86
C ALA A 261 0.92 6.56 -1.26
N LEU A 262 0.84 5.62 -0.32
CA LEU A 262 1.94 4.76 0.06
C LEU A 262 1.58 3.35 -0.36
N ILE A 263 2.27 2.84 -1.39
CA ILE A 263 2.05 1.50 -1.93
C ILE A 263 3.24 0.63 -1.54
N GLN A 264 3.00 -0.46 -0.81
CA GLN A 264 4.00 -1.47 -0.50
C GLN A 264 3.57 -2.85 -1.03
N LEU A 265 4.49 -3.51 -1.74
CA LEU A 265 4.26 -4.78 -2.42
C LEU A 265 4.68 -6.03 -1.62
N GLU A 266 5.19 -5.88 -0.40
CA GLU A 266 5.50 -7.02 0.47
C GLU A 266 4.21 -7.69 1.00
N GLU A 267 4.20 -9.02 0.99
CA GLU A 267 3.10 -9.81 1.54
C GLU A 267 2.84 -9.50 3.03
N GLY A 268 1.57 -9.56 3.43
CA GLY A 268 1.14 -9.25 4.80
C GLY A 268 1.26 -7.77 5.20
N GLN A 269 1.79 -6.91 4.33
CA GLN A 269 1.87 -5.47 4.57
C GLN A 269 0.65 -4.74 4.03
N GLY A 270 0.38 -3.57 4.61
CA GLY A 270 -0.70 -2.68 4.25
C GLY A 270 -0.19 -1.41 3.55
N SER A 271 -0.94 -0.96 2.57
CA SER A 271 -0.77 0.27 1.81
C SER A 271 -1.84 1.31 2.20
N PHE A 272 -1.55 2.58 1.96
CA PHE A 272 -2.48 3.70 2.08
C PHE A 272 -2.81 4.20 0.67
N ILE A 273 -4.02 3.88 0.17
CA ILE A 273 -4.42 4.16 -1.21
C ILE A 273 -5.82 4.78 -1.25
N GLY A 274 -5.94 5.96 -1.86
CA GLY A 274 -7.23 6.63 -2.08
C GLY A 274 -7.81 7.25 -0.81
N ASN A 275 -9.11 7.05 -0.56
CA ASN A 275 -9.77 7.61 0.61
C ASN A 275 -9.26 6.93 1.90
N PRO A 276 -8.84 7.72 2.91
CA PRO A 276 -8.29 7.18 4.16
C PRO A 276 -9.36 6.45 4.97
N VAL A 277 -8.92 5.43 5.72
CA VAL A 277 -9.73 4.71 6.71
C VAL A 277 -9.17 5.00 8.10
N TYR A 278 -10.06 5.25 9.06
CA TYR A 278 -9.67 5.62 10.42
C TYR A 278 -10.16 4.61 11.45
N ALA A 279 -9.24 4.14 12.31
CA ALA A 279 -9.57 3.49 13.56
C ALA A 279 -9.79 4.54 14.65
N ILE A 280 -10.91 4.45 15.38
CA ILE A 280 -11.38 5.49 16.29
C ILE A 280 -11.72 4.88 17.65
N ASN A 281 -11.26 5.51 18.73
CA ASN A 281 -11.79 5.30 20.08
C ASN A 281 -12.06 6.65 20.77
N ASN A 282 -12.33 6.65 22.08
CA ASN A 282 -12.62 7.88 22.83
C ASN A 282 -11.41 8.82 23.03
N HIS A 283 -10.20 8.40 22.65
CA HIS A 283 -8.95 9.12 22.90
C HIS A 283 -8.22 9.53 21.62
N GLU A 284 -8.34 8.74 20.56
CA GLU A 284 -7.60 8.93 19.32
C GLU A 284 -8.38 8.53 18.07
N THR A 285 -7.90 9.07 16.95
CA THR A 285 -8.32 8.74 15.59
C THR A 285 -7.03 8.53 14.81
N VAL A 286 -6.84 7.32 14.28
CA VAL A 286 -5.60 6.89 13.65
C VAL A 286 -5.93 6.42 12.24
N GLU A 287 -5.27 6.99 11.25
CA GLU A 287 -5.33 6.48 9.88
C GLU A 287 -4.65 5.11 9.81
N VAL A 288 -5.31 4.13 9.21
CA VAL A 288 -4.80 2.76 9.09
C VAL A 288 -4.59 2.37 7.62
N PRO A 289 -3.69 1.41 7.33
CA PRO A 289 -3.57 0.86 5.99
C PRO A 289 -4.88 0.21 5.54
N ASN A 290 -5.24 0.43 4.29
CA ASN A 290 -6.55 0.11 3.78
C ASN A 290 -6.53 -0.89 2.61
N ILE A 291 -5.37 -1.08 1.97
CA ILE A 291 -5.15 -2.16 0.99
C ILE A 291 -4.04 -3.07 1.49
N TRP A 292 -4.33 -4.34 1.70
CA TRP A 292 -3.37 -5.32 2.21
C TRP A 292 -3.06 -6.36 1.14
N ILE A 293 -1.89 -7.01 1.23
CA ILE A 293 -1.55 -8.17 0.41
C ILE A 293 -1.58 -9.40 1.31
N ALA A 294 -2.25 -10.47 0.89
CA ALA A 294 -2.30 -11.72 1.65
C ALA A 294 -0.90 -12.37 1.73
N TYR A 295 -0.69 -13.20 2.76
CA TYR A 295 0.49 -14.06 2.79
C TYR A 295 0.49 -15.03 1.59
N ASP A 296 1.68 -15.39 1.13
CA ASP A 296 1.97 -16.22 -0.04
C ASP A 296 1.40 -15.66 -1.37
N THR A 297 1.07 -14.36 -1.41
CA THR A 297 0.70 -13.62 -2.63
C THR A 297 1.88 -12.75 -3.08
N VAL A 298 2.17 -12.74 -4.38
CA VAL A 298 3.18 -11.87 -4.97
C VAL A 298 2.48 -10.85 -5.85
N ILE A 299 2.84 -9.58 -5.70
CA ILE A 299 2.46 -8.50 -6.61
C ILE A 299 3.76 -7.89 -7.14
N GLU A 300 3.96 -7.91 -8.46
CA GLU A 300 5.21 -7.50 -9.08
C GLU A 300 5.25 -5.99 -9.34
N ASN A 301 4.11 -5.34 -9.59
CA ASN A 301 4.11 -3.98 -10.12
C ASN A 301 3.22 -3.03 -9.33
N ALA A 302 3.59 -1.75 -9.32
CA ALA A 302 2.79 -0.68 -8.75
C ALA A 302 2.80 0.56 -9.65
N SER A 303 1.65 1.26 -9.71
CA SER A 303 1.58 2.60 -10.28
C SER A 303 0.92 3.59 -9.32
N GLY A 304 1.61 4.70 -9.03
CA GLY A 304 1.14 5.84 -8.27
C GLY A 304 0.06 6.65 -8.99
N GLY A 305 -0.53 7.59 -8.25
CA GLY A 305 -1.50 8.57 -8.67
C GLY A 305 -0.86 9.81 -9.30
N ARG A 306 -1.21 11.00 -8.78
CA ARG A 306 -0.87 12.30 -9.38
C ARG A 306 -0.07 13.24 -8.49
N ASN A 307 0.19 12.82 -7.26
CA ASN A 307 0.94 13.61 -6.29
C ASN A 307 2.14 12.79 -5.84
N ASP A 308 2.98 13.41 -5.03
CA ASP A 308 4.22 12.87 -4.48
C ASP A 308 3.97 11.57 -3.69
N ASP A 309 4.00 10.43 -4.37
CA ASP A 309 3.67 9.11 -3.82
C ASP A 309 4.92 8.38 -3.33
N THR A 310 4.73 7.36 -2.50
CA THR A 310 5.80 6.44 -2.09
C THR A 310 5.48 5.04 -2.57
N LEU A 311 6.36 4.48 -3.40
CA LEU A 311 6.24 3.13 -3.97
C LEU A 311 7.38 2.24 -3.46
N MET A 312 7.01 1.21 -2.72
CA MET A 312 7.91 0.23 -2.13
C MET A 312 7.67 -1.14 -2.77
N GLY A 313 8.70 -1.71 -3.38
CA GLY A 313 8.71 -3.02 -4.00
C GLY A 313 8.71 -4.16 -2.98
N ASN A 314 9.24 -5.30 -3.39
CA ASN A 314 9.44 -6.48 -2.56
C ASN A 314 10.74 -7.18 -2.96
N GLN A 315 10.87 -8.48 -2.68
CA GLN A 315 12.10 -9.24 -2.95
C GLN A 315 12.22 -9.76 -4.39
N TYR A 316 11.25 -9.45 -5.26
CA TYR A 316 11.17 -9.89 -6.65
C TYR A 316 11.43 -8.72 -7.61
N ASP A 317 11.60 -9.02 -8.89
CA ASP A 317 11.78 -7.98 -9.91
C ASP A 317 10.49 -7.14 -10.03
N ASN A 318 10.54 -5.85 -9.64
CA ASN A 318 9.38 -4.97 -9.66
C ASN A 318 9.39 -3.95 -10.79
N HIS A 319 8.19 -3.56 -11.27
CA HIS A 319 8.00 -2.35 -12.08
C HIS A 319 7.22 -1.32 -11.28
N LEU A 320 7.86 -0.21 -10.92
CA LEU A 320 7.27 0.86 -10.11
C LEU A 320 7.20 2.14 -10.94
N SER A 321 5.99 2.69 -11.12
CA SER A 321 5.74 3.91 -11.90
C SER A 321 5.09 4.98 -11.05
N GLY A 322 5.72 6.16 -10.95
CA GLY A 322 5.24 7.28 -10.13
C GLY A 322 4.14 8.11 -10.82
N HIS A 323 4.33 8.37 -12.12
CA HIS A 323 3.49 9.20 -12.98
C HIS A 323 3.68 10.72 -12.78
N GLU A 324 2.79 11.40 -12.07
CA GLU A 324 2.89 12.84 -11.81
C GLU A 324 3.19 13.04 -10.32
N GLY A 325 4.08 13.98 -9.98
CA GLY A 325 4.46 14.21 -8.59
C GLY A 325 5.96 14.01 -8.40
N ASN A 326 6.46 14.34 -7.21
CA ASN A 326 7.82 14.02 -6.81
C ASN A 326 7.80 12.69 -6.06
N ASP A 327 7.98 11.58 -6.77
CA ASP A 327 7.74 10.25 -6.21
C ASP A 327 8.99 9.69 -5.52
N LEU A 328 8.78 8.88 -4.49
CA LEU A 328 9.82 8.15 -3.77
C LEU A 328 9.71 6.65 -4.02
N PHE A 329 10.79 6.05 -4.53
CA PHE A 329 10.87 4.64 -4.84
C PHE A 329 11.87 3.89 -3.96
N ILE A 330 11.46 2.70 -3.50
CA ILE A 330 12.32 1.73 -2.78
C ILE A 330 12.06 0.35 -3.40
N GLY A 331 12.99 -0.17 -4.21
CA GLY A 331 12.78 -1.48 -4.87
C GLY A 331 13.05 -2.69 -3.98
N PHE A 332 13.97 -2.56 -3.02
CA PHE A 332 14.56 -3.64 -2.23
C PHE A 332 15.50 -4.58 -3.02
N ALA A 333 15.07 -5.81 -3.31
CA ALA A 333 15.90 -6.83 -3.96
C ALA A 333 15.19 -7.33 -5.20
N GLY A 334 15.95 -7.75 -6.21
CA GLY A 334 15.38 -7.97 -7.54
C GLY A 334 16.09 -7.07 -8.55
N ASN A 335 15.71 -7.19 -9.81
CA ASN A 335 16.09 -6.28 -10.88
C ASN A 335 14.91 -5.34 -11.15
N ASP A 336 14.90 -4.19 -10.48
CA ASP A 336 13.74 -3.32 -10.49
C ASP A 336 13.77 -2.34 -11.65
N THR A 337 12.59 -1.94 -12.11
CA THR A 337 12.41 -0.86 -13.07
C THR A 337 11.64 0.26 -12.40
N PHE A 338 12.27 1.42 -12.27
CA PHE A 338 11.67 2.64 -11.73
C PHE A 338 11.40 3.61 -12.89
N GLU A 339 10.15 4.02 -13.02
CA GLU A 339 9.69 5.04 -13.95
C GLU A 339 9.17 6.23 -13.13
N GLY A 340 9.95 7.32 -13.05
CA GLY A 340 9.56 8.50 -12.26
C GLY A 340 8.34 9.18 -12.86
N GLY A 341 8.53 9.76 -14.04
CA GLY A 341 7.47 10.42 -14.79
C GLY A 341 7.72 11.93 -14.84
N SER A 342 6.80 12.72 -14.32
CA SER A 342 6.95 14.17 -14.22
C SER A 342 7.07 14.62 -12.78
N GLY A 343 8.17 15.29 -12.47
CA GLY A 343 8.44 15.84 -11.15
C GLY A 343 9.92 15.67 -10.85
N ILE A 344 10.27 15.61 -9.57
CA ILE A 344 11.62 15.33 -9.08
C ILE A 344 11.57 14.00 -8.34
N ASP A 345 11.88 12.95 -9.08
CA ASP A 345 11.70 11.58 -8.61
C ASP A 345 12.95 11.04 -7.94
N HIS A 346 12.75 10.30 -6.86
CA HIS A 346 13.79 9.83 -5.96
C HIS A 346 13.81 8.31 -5.90
N VAL A 347 14.96 7.70 -6.15
CA VAL A 347 15.21 6.28 -5.83
C VAL A 347 16.13 6.21 -4.63
N LEU A 348 15.72 5.48 -3.59
CA LEU A 348 16.54 5.21 -2.42
C LEU A 348 17.15 3.81 -2.50
N LEU A 349 18.48 3.75 -2.42
CA LEU A 349 19.25 2.51 -2.36
C LEU A 349 19.96 2.39 -1.01
N SER A 350 19.94 1.20 -0.42
CA SER A 350 20.66 0.91 0.82
C SER A 350 22.16 0.76 0.59
N GLY A 351 22.99 1.26 1.51
CA GLY A 351 24.45 1.17 1.41
C GLY A 351 25.12 2.39 0.77
N ASP A 352 26.46 2.36 0.68
CA ASP A 352 27.24 3.50 0.20
C ASP A 352 27.28 3.54 -1.34
N ARG A 353 27.38 4.74 -1.94
CA ARG A 353 27.60 4.91 -3.39
C ARG A 353 28.69 4.00 -3.98
N LYS A 354 29.77 3.76 -3.24
CA LYS A 354 30.94 2.99 -3.71
C LYS A 354 30.60 1.52 -4.01
N ASP A 355 29.51 1.01 -3.44
CA ASP A 355 29.07 -0.37 -3.57
C ASP A 355 28.28 -0.57 -4.88
N TYR A 356 28.03 0.51 -5.62
CA TYR A 356 27.24 0.51 -6.86
C TYR A 356 28.05 0.93 -8.08
N THR A 357 27.69 0.38 -9.23
CA THR A 357 28.13 0.86 -10.54
C THR A 357 26.96 1.51 -11.25
N LEU A 358 27.24 2.61 -11.95
CA LEU A 358 26.25 3.36 -12.72
C LEU A 358 26.66 3.33 -14.18
N GLN A 359 25.71 2.99 -15.05
CA GLN A 359 25.90 3.05 -16.49
C GLN A 359 24.73 3.80 -17.12
N LYS A 360 25.00 4.99 -17.65
CA LYS A 360 24.03 5.74 -18.45
C LYS A 360 23.88 5.09 -19.83
N THR A 361 22.65 4.92 -20.28
CA THR A 361 22.32 4.57 -21.66
C THR A 361 21.62 5.78 -22.33
N LYS A 362 20.90 5.57 -23.44
CA LYS A 362 20.21 6.69 -24.10
C LYS A 362 19.00 7.20 -23.32
N GLU A 363 18.29 6.30 -22.64
CA GLU A 363 16.97 6.58 -22.06
C GLU A 363 16.90 6.25 -20.56
N GLU A 364 17.91 5.57 -20.01
CA GLU A 364 17.90 5.05 -18.64
C GLU A 364 19.30 5.10 -18.00
N PHE A 365 19.32 4.99 -16.67
CA PHE A 365 20.51 4.60 -15.91
C PHE A 365 20.35 3.16 -15.43
N LEU A 366 21.37 2.35 -15.68
CA LEU A 366 21.52 1.04 -15.06
C LEU A 366 22.32 1.20 -13.78
N VAL A 367 21.76 0.74 -12.67
CA VAL A 367 22.41 0.71 -11.36
C VAL A 367 22.65 -0.73 -11.00
N THR A 368 23.89 -1.10 -10.67
CA THR A 368 24.22 -2.49 -10.35
C THR A 368 25.01 -2.53 -9.06
N HIS A 369 24.49 -3.25 -8.07
CA HIS A 369 25.19 -3.49 -6.82
C HIS A 369 26.36 -4.46 -7.05
N GLN A 370 27.55 -4.10 -6.57
CA GLN A 370 28.79 -4.85 -6.84
C GLN A 370 28.90 -6.15 -6.02
N SER A 371 28.12 -6.28 -4.95
CA SER A 371 28.17 -7.43 -4.05
C SER A 371 26.84 -7.71 -3.37
N GLY A 372 25.97 -8.53 -3.95
CA GLY A 372 24.73 -8.93 -3.29
C GLY A 372 23.67 -9.43 -4.26
N ASN A 373 22.45 -9.61 -3.75
CA ASN A 373 21.28 -10.04 -4.52
C ASN A 373 20.38 -8.87 -4.97
N ASN A 374 20.77 -7.61 -4.76
CA ASN A 374 19.99 -6.41 -5.12
C ASN A 374 20.03 -6.12 -6.64
N GLY A 375 20.16 -7.17 -7.46
CA GLY A 375 20.08 -7.15 -8.92
C GLY A 375 20.77 -5.99 -9.66
N GLN A 376 20.21 -5.71 -10.83
CA GLN A 376 20.51 -4.57 -11.69
C GLN A 376 19.22 -3.80 -11.93
N ASP A 377 19.17 -2.59 -11.39
CA ASP A 377 18.00 -1.72 -11.49
C ASP A 377 18.08 -0.80 -12.70
N LYS A 378 16.91 -0.46 -13.24
CA LYS A 378 16.71 0.48 -14.33
C LYS A 378 15.99 1.71 -13.83
N LEU A 379 16.58 2.87 -14.08
CA LEU A 379 16.03 4.17 -13.67
C LEU A 379 15.70 4.96 -14.94
N ILE A 380 14.41 5.22 -15.14
CA ILE A 380 13.86 5.93 -16.29
C ILE A 380 13.19 7.20 -15.76
N GLY A 381 13.68 8.37 -16.19
CA GLY A 381 13.14 9.65 -15.72
C GLY A 381 13.25 9.80 -14.20
N ILE A 382 14.40 9.45 -13.62
CA ILE A 382 14.69 9.64 -12.19
C ILE A 382 15.69 10.79 -12.05
N GLU A 383 15.33 11.80 -11.27
CA GLU A 383 16.13 13.01 -11.05
C GLU A 383 17.16 12.82 -9.94
N ARG A 384 16.86 12.00 -8.93
CA ARG A 384 17.64 11.87 -7.70
C ARG A 384 17.85 10.40 -7.34
N LEU A 385 19.12 10.00 -7.20
CA LEU A 385 19.51 8.69 -6.68
C LEU A 385 20.19 8.86 -5.33
N LEU A 386 19.59 8.31 -4.28
CA LEU A 386 20.03 8.46 -2.90
C LEU A 386 20.68 7.15 -2.41
N PHE A 387 21.84 7.29 -1.76
CA PHE A 387 22.54 6.23 -1.03
C PHE A 387 22.55 6.58 0.46
N ASP A 388 23.14 5.74 1.32
CA ASP A 388 23.24 6.03 2.77
C ASP A 388 24.15 7.24 3.07
N ASN A 389 25.07 7.58 2.16
CA ASN A 389 26.12 8.57 2.42
C ASN A 389 26.10 9.82 1.53
N ILE A 390 25.59 9.73 0.30
CA ILE A 390 25.52 10.85 -0.66
C ILE A 390 24.31 10.67 -1.58
N GLY A 391 23.91 11.74 -2.26
CA GLY A 391 22.98 11.70 -3.38
C GLY A 391 23.66 12.00 -4.72
N ILE A 392 23.01 11.61 -5.82
CA ILE A 392 23.39 11.95 -7.19
C ILE A 392 22.18 12.55 -7.90
N ALA A 393 22.37 13.71 -8.52
CA ALA A 393 21.37 14.35 -9.37
C ALA A 393 21.65 14.05 -10.86
N PHE A 394 20.62 13.61 -11.60
CA PHE A 394 20.72 13.15 -12.99
C PHE A 394 20.12 14.11 -14.03
N ASP A 395 19.33 15.08 -13.62
CA ASP A 395 18.70 16.14 -14.42
C ASP A 395 19.70 17.20 -14.90
N ILE A 396 20.73 16.75 -15.62
CA ILE A 396 21.78 17.61 -16.18
C ILE A 396 21.24 18.53 -17.29
N ASP A 397 20.12 18.15 -17.91
CA ASP A 397 19.38 19.03 -18.83
C ASP A 397 18.39 19.96 -18.11
N GLY A 398 18.18 19.75 -16.80
CA GLY A 398 17.29 20.50 -15.91
C GLY A 398 18.03 21.27 -14.81
N ASP A 399 17.52 21.20 -13.58
CA ASP A 399 17.93 22.05 -12.47
C ASP A 399 19.35 21.76 -12.01
N ALA A 400 19.74 20.48 -11.86
CA ALA A 400 21.11 20.12 -11.49
C ALA A 400 22.15 20.63 -12.50
N GLY A 401 21.83 20.58 -13.80
CA GLY A 401 22.68 21.16 -14.83
C GLY A 401 22.80 22.68 -14.72
N GLN A 402 21.69 23.36 -14.42
CA GLN A 402 21.69 24.81 -14.23
C GLN A 402 22.46 25.23 -12.97
N ILE A 403 22.36 24.46 -11.89
CA ILE A 403 23.16 24.63 -10.68
C ILE A 403 24.64 24.44 -10.98
N ALA A 404 25.04 23.40 -11.72
CA ALA A 404 26.44 23.19 -12.10
C ALA A 404 26.98 24.34 -12.97
N LYS A 405 26.19 24.82 -13.93
CA LYS A 405 26.55 25.96 -14.79
C LYS A 405 26.74 27.25 -13.97
N LEU A 406 25.83 27.53 -13.03
CA LEU A 406 25.93 28.68 -12.14
C LEU A 406 27.11 28.55 -11.16
N ALA A 407 27.31 27.36 -10.58
CA ALA A 407 28.43 27.09 -9.70
C ALA A 407 29.76 27.34 -10.42
N GLY A 408 29.92 26.80 -11.63
CA GLY A 408 31.09 26.99 -12.46
C GLY A 408 31.39 28.46 -12.77
N ILE A 409 30.38 29.21 -13.21
CA ILE A 409 30.57 30.60 -13.66
C ILE A 409 30.74 31.59 -12.50
N ILE A 410 30.22 31.28 -11.31
CA ILE A 410 30.25 32.19 -10.15
C ILE A 410 31.39 31.82 -9.18
N PHE A 411 31.54 30.54 -8.85
CA PHE A 411 32.50 30.05 -7.85
C PHE A 411 33.69 29.31 -8.45
N GLY A 412 33.79 29.30 -9.79
CA GLY A 412 34.85 28.62 -10.54
C GLY A 412 34.55 27.16 -10.81
N ALA A 413 35.16 26.59 -11.86
CA ALA A 413 34.83 25.26 -12.36
C ALA A 413 34.96 24.13 -11.33
N SER A 414 35.89 24.22 -10.37
CA SER A 414 36.06 23.20 -9.33
C SER A 414 34.89 23.14 -8.33
N SER A 415 34.08 24.20 -8.26
CA SER A 415 32.94 24.28 -7.32
C SER A 415 31.84 23.27 -7.63
N VAL A 416 31.76 22.73 -8.85
CA VAL A 416 30.80 21.68 -9.20
C VAL A 416 31.04 20.37 -8.43
N ARG A 417 32.20 20.23 -7.77
CA ARG A 417 32.53 19.10 -6.88
C ARG A 417 32.26 19.40 -5.41
N ASN A 418 31.82 20.62 -5.08
CA ASN A 418 31.46 20.98 -3.72
C ASN A 418 30.03 20.50 -3.43
N LYS A 419 29.94 19.33 -2.80
CA LYS A 419 28.68 18.64 -2.50
C LYS A 419 27.69 19.47 -1.67
N ASP A 420 28.19 20.31 -0.77
CA ASP A 420 27.35 21.20 0.04
C ASP A 420 26.76 22.34 -0.80
N LEU A 421 27.56 22.89 -1.72
CA LEU A 421 27.09 23.92 -2.64
C LEU A 421 26.03 23.38 -3.58
N ILE A 422 26.24 22.17 -4.13
CA ILE A 422 25.26 21.51 -4.99
C ILE A 422 23.97 21.22 -4.20
N LYS A 423 24.09 20.69 -2.97
CA LYS A 423 22.93 20.46 -2.08
C LYS A 423 22.12 21.73 -1.86
N ILE A 424 22.78 22.85 -1.57
CA ILE A 424 22.11 24.14 -1.37
C ILE A 424 21.37 24.56 -2.65
N GLY A 425 22.01 24.42 -3.82
CA GLY A 425 21.39 24.70 -5.11
C GLY A 425 20.14 23.88 -5.36
N LEU A 426 20.25 22.55 -5.21
CA LEU A 426 19.14 21.61 -5.41
C LEU A 426 18.00 21.90 -4.44
N SER A 427 18.32 22.11 -3.15
CA SER A 427 17.31 22.48 -2.15
C SER A 427 16.56 23.77 -2.50
N LEU A 428 17.16 24.72 -3.23
CA LEU A 428 16.47 25.93 -3.66
C LEU A 428 15.58 25.66 -4.87
N THR A 429 16.09 24.98 -5.90
CA THR A 429 15.36 24.70 -7.14
C THR A 429 14.20 23.75 -6.90
N ASP A 430 14.42 22.70 -6.12
CA ASP A 430 13.42 21.68 -5.78
C ASP A 430 12.27 22.29 -4.94
N ASN A 431 12.48 23.46 -4.32
CA ASN A 431 11.45 24.27 -3.64
C ASN A 431 10.91 25.43 -4.49
N GLY A 432 11.10 25.40 -5.81
CA GLY A 432 10.50 26.34 -6.77
C GLY A 432 11.27 27.65 -6.97
N THR A 433 12.54 27.75 -6.55
CA THR A 433 13.37 28.92 -6.83
C THR A 433 13.68 28.99 -8.33
N ASP A 434 13.36 30.11 -8.98
CA ASP A 434 13.65 30.30 -10.40
C ASP A 434 15.14 30.59 -10.69
N ASN A 435 15.53 30.48 -11.96
CA ASN A 435 16.91 30.64 -12.39
C ASN A 435 17.51 32.03 -12.14
N GLU A 436 16.71 33.11 -12.22
CA GLU A 436 17.20 34.47 -11.94
C GLU A 436 17.39 34.66 -10.44
N GLN A 437 16.46 34.15 -9.62
CA GLN A 437 16.57 34.15 -8.16
C GLN A 437 17.78 33.33 -7.69
N LEU A 438 18.00 32.15 -8.27
CA LEU A 438 19.16 31.31 -7.98
C LEU A 438 20.48 32.02 -8.37
N ALA A 439 20.53 32.65 -9.55
CA ALA A 439 21.69 33.44 -9.97
C ALA A 439 21.94 34.63 -9.01
N SER A 440 20.88 35.33 -8.59
CA SER A 440 20.98 36.44 -7.64
C SER A 440 21.52 35.98 -6.28
N ALA A 441 21.00 34.87 -5.76
CA ALA A 441 21.48 34.27 -4.52
C ALA A 441 22.97 33.90 -4.60
N ALA A 442 23.39 33.28 -5.69
CA ALA A 442 24.77 32.87 -5.91
C ALA A 442 25.72 34.08 -6.10
N LEU A 443 25.33 35.12 -6.85
CA LEU A 443 26.10 36.36 -6.98
C LEU A 443 26.29 37.07 -5.63
N ASN A 444 25.23 37.12 -4.81
CA ASN A 444 25.30 37.68 -3.48
C ASN A 444 26.24 36.90 -2.57
N ALA A 445 26.20 35.57 -2.63
CA ALA A 445 27.11 34.69 -1.89
C ALA A 445 28.58 34.86 -2.35
N ALA A 446 28.82 35.16 -3.62
CA ALA A 446 30.14 35.46 -4.18
C ALA A 446 30.64 36.89 -3.87
N GLY A 447 29.80 37.76 -3.32
CA GLY A 447 30.15 39.15 -3.02
C GLY A 447 30.16 40.08 -4.24
N ALA A 448 29.57 39.67 -5.37
CA ALA A 448 29.51 40.45 -6.61
C ALA A 448 28.36 41.47 -6.58
N HIS A 449 28.50 42.52 -5.76
CA HIS A 449 27.43 43.49 -5.48
C HIS A 449 27.37 44.70 -6.43
N ASN A 450 28.19 44.75 -7.48
CA ASN A 450 28.17 45.84 -8.47
C ASN A 450 28.54 45.32 -9.86
N HIS A 451 28.14 46.06 -10.90
CA HIS A 451 28.27 45.64 -12.30
C HIS A 451 29.72 45.34 -12.72
N ASP A 452 30.68 46.15 -12.27
CA ASP A 452 32.10 45.94 -12.55
C ASP A 452 32.61 44.62 -11.96
N ALA A 453 32.25 44.35 -10.71
CA ALA A 453 32.58 43.12 -10.01
C ALA A 453 31.91 41.91 -10.66
N THR A 454 30.64 42.01 -11.06
CA THR A 454 29.93 40.94 -11.77
C THR A 454 30.63 40.59 -13.07
N VAL A 455 30.89 41.57 -13.96
CA VAL A 455 31.54 41.29 -15.25
C VAL A 455 32.95 40.71 -15.06
N THR A 456 33.72 41.26 -14.12
CA THR A 456 35.07 40.78 -13.81
C THR A 456 35.05 39.33 -13.33
N LEU A 457 34.13 38.98 -12.42
CA LEU A 457 33.96 37.63 -11.88
C LEU A 457 33.62 36.62 -12.98
N LEU A 458 32.58 36.90 -13.77
CA LEU A 458 32.12 35.99 -14.82
C LEU A 458 33.22 35.79 -15.88
N TRP A 459 33.91 36.87 -16.26
CA TRP A 459 35.00 36.81 -17.23
C TRP A 459 36.18 35.96 -16.73
N HIS A 460 36.59 36.17 -15.48
CA HIS A 460 37.67 35.38 -14.88
C HIS A 460 37.34 33.88 -14.90
N ASN A 461 36.12 33.49 -14.53
CA ASN A 461 35.73 32.08 -14.50
C ASN A 461 35.53 31.46 -15.90
N LEU A 462 35.28 32.27 -16.93
CA LEU A 462 35.27 31.80 -18.32
C LEU A 462 36.68 31.60 -18.88
N PHE A 463 37.56 32.59 -18.69
CA PHE A 463 38.81 32.70 -19.44
C PHE A 463 40.08 32.47 -18.61
N GLY A 464 39.96 32.38 -17.29
CA GLY A 464 41.08 32.22 -16.34
C GLY A 464 41.94 33.46 -16.14
N ILE A 465 41.52 34.62 -16.66
CA ILE A 465 42.21 35.90 -16.58
C ILE A 465 41.21 37.02 -16.33
N ASP A 466 41.64 38.09 -15.67
CA ASP A 466 40.80 39.28 -15.50
C ASP A 466 40.72 40.09 -16.81
N PRO A 467 39.55 40.62 -17.18
CA PRO A 467 39.41 41.48 -18.35
C PRO A 467 40.13 42.81 -18.16
N THR A 468 40.64 43.39 -19.25
CA THR A 468 41.04 44.81 -19.22
C THR A 468 39.81 45.71 -19.08
N SER A 469 40.04 46.98 -18.70
CA SER A 469 38.96 47.98 -18.62
C SER A 469 38.21 48.11 -19.94
N GLU A 470 38.90 48.08 -21.08
CA GLU A 470 38.29 48.17 -22.41
C GLU A 470 37.48 46.92 -22.78
N GLU A 471 37.91 45.73 -22.33
CA GLU A 471 37.21 44.48 -22.60
C GLU A 471 35.91 44.35 -21.81
N LYS A 472 35.90 44.79 -20.54
CA LYS A 472 34.69 44.71 -19.70
C LYS A 472 33.69 45.84 -19.93
N GLN A 473 34.14 47.02 -20.39
CA GLN A 473 33.27 48.20 -20.50
C GLN A 473 31.97 47.97 -21.30
N PRO A 474 31.97 47.27 -22.46
CA PRO A 474 30.74 47.04 -23.21
C PRO A 474 29.69 46.26 -22.43
N TYR A 475 30.12 45.34 -21.54
CA TYR A 475 29.21 44.54 -20.72
C TYR A 475 28.75 45.33 -19.49
N VAL A 476 29.64 46.12 -18.87
CA VAL A 476 29.25 47.04 -17.79
C VAL A 476 28.21 48.05 -18.29
N ASP A 477 28.40 48.60 -19.49
CA ASP A 477 27.45 49.53 -20.11
C ASP A 477 26.05 48.92 -20.30
N LEU A 478 25.97 47.62 -20.63
CA LEU A 478 24.68 46.89 -20.75
C LEU A 478 23.95 46.77 -19.41
N LEU A 479 24.70 46.67 -18.31
CA LEU A 479 24.13 46.63 -16.96
C LEU A 479 23.74 48.03 -16.48
N ASP A 480 24.61 49.02 -16.67
CA ASP A 480 24.40 50.42 -16.26
C ASP A 480 23.20 51.07 -16.96
N ASN A 481 22.97 50.73 -18.23
CA ASN A 481 21.83 51.23 -18.99
C ASN A 481 20.55 50.38 -18.84
N ASN A 482 20.57 49.35 -17.98
CA ASN A 482 19.49 48.39 -17.75
C ASN A 482 19.04 47.61 -19.01
N SER A 483 19.88 47.48 -20.03
CA SER A 483 19.60 46.58 -21.17
C SER A 483 19.68 45.12 -20.77
N LEU A 484 20.41 44.81 -19.70
CA LEU A 484 20.53 43.48 -19.12
C LEU A 484 20.61 43.59 -17.60
N THR A 485 20.07 42.59 -16.88
CA THR A 485 20.25 42.48 -15.43
C THR A 485 21.51 41.66 -15.11
N PRO A 486 22.15 41.83 -13.94
CA PRO A 486 23.27 40.99 -13.51
C PRO A 486 22.95 39.49 -13.56
N GLU A 487 21.73 39.12 -13.16
CA GLU A 487 21.21 37.75 -13.17
C GLU A 487 21.16 37.20 -14.60
N LYS A 488 20.56 37.96 -15.53
CA LYS A 488 20.49 37.55 -16.95
C LYS A 488 21.87 37.46 -17.58
N MET A 489 22.81 38.34 -17.22
CA MET A 489 24.19 38.27 -17.71
C MET A 489 24.84 36.98 -17.26
N THR A 490 24.64 36.65 -15.99
CA THR A 490 25.17 35.46 -15.36
C THR A 490 24.61 34.21 -16.01
N LEU A 491 23.29 34.16 -16.26
CA LEU A 491 22.65 33.04 -16.96
C LEU A 491 23.15 32.90 -18.41
N LEU A 492 23.37 34.00 -19.13
CA LEU A 492 23.95 33.96 -20.48
C LEU A 492 25.39 33.42 -20.45
N ALA A 493 26.21 33.90 -19.52
CA ALA A 493 27.58 33.44 -19.34
C ALA A 493 27.63 31.95 -18.93
N ALA A 494 26.73 31.54 -18.04
CA ALA A 494 26.60 30.16 -17.56
C ALA A 494 26.30 29.16 -18.69
N ASN A 495 25.55 29.58 -19.71
CA ASN A 495 25.15 28.75 -20.85
C ASN A 495 26.11 28.83 -22.05
N THR A 496 27.25 29.51 -21.93
CA THR A 496 28.27 29.51 -22.99
C THR A 496 28.95 28.15 -23.10
N SER A 497 29.37 27.77 -24.31
CA SER A 497 30.13 26.54 -24.52
C SER A 497 31.44 26.51 -23.72
N ILE A 498 32.05 27.68 -23.49
CA ILE A 498 33.26 27.82 -22.68
C ILE A 498 32.99 27.37 -21.24
N ASN A 499 31.89 27.84 -20.63
CA ASN A 499 31.56 27.42 -19.26
C ASN A 499 31.21 25.93 -19.20
N THR A 500 30.43 25.41 -20.16
CA THR A 500 30.07 24.00 -20.19
C THR A 500 31.28 23.09 -20.38
N ASP A 501 32.28 23.54 -21.15
CA ASP A 501 33.56 22.84 -21.30
C ASP A 501 34.39 22.93 -20.02
N ASN A 502 34.46 24.11 -19.38
CA ASN A 502 35.22 24.33 -18.14
C ASN A 502 34.74 23.42 -17.00
N ILE A 503 33.43 23.19 -16.89
CA ILE A 503 32.85 22.33 -15.85
C ILE A 503 32.75 20.84 -16.23
N ASP A 504 33.17 20.47 -17.44
CA ASP A 504 32.98 19.12 -17.99
C ASP A 504 31.50 18.67 -17.93
N LEU A 505 30.59 19.50 -18.45
CA LEU A 505 29.15 19.22 -18.40
C LEU A 505 28.81 17.90 -19.12
N ILE A 506 29.59 17.53 -20.15
CA ILE A 506 29.46 16.22 -20.81
C ILE A 506 29.80 15.10 -19.84
N GLY A 507 30.89 15.18 -19.09
CA GLY A 507 31.21 14.22 -18.03
C GLY A 507 30.12 14.14 -16.96
N LEU A 508 29.57 15.28 -16.51
CA LEU A 508 28.44 15.31 -15.58
C LEU A 508 27.20 14.66 -16.18
N SER A 509 26.90 14.89 -17.45
CA SER A 509 25.77 14.27 -18.15
C SER A 509 25.82 12.74 -18.16
N GLN A 510 27.01 12.14 -18.05
CA GLN A 510 27.18 10.68 -18.03
C GLN A 510 27.14 10.08 -16.62
N ASN A 511 27.47 10.86 -15.59
CA ASN A 511 27.70 10.35 -14.24
C ASN A 511 26.76 10.93 -13.17
N GLY A 512 26.04 12.01 -13.49
CA GLY A 512 25.32 12.83 -12.54
C GLY A 512 26.25 13.75 -11.72
N ILE A 513 25.65 14.55 -10.83
CA ILE A 513 26.36 15.45 -9.91
C ILE A 513 26.13 14.98 -8.48
N GLU A 514 27.21 14.73 -7.73
CA GLU A 514 27.13 14.30 -6.34
C GLU A 514 26.80 15.46 -5.39
N PHE A 515 25.96 15.20 -4.40
CA PHE A 515 25.62 16.13 -3.32
C PHE A 515 25.56 15.43 -1.96
N ASN A 516 25.64 16.19 -0.86
CA ASN A 516 25.52 15.66 0.50
C ASN A 516 24.04 15.55 0.89
N LEU A 517 23.68 14.51 1.65
CA LEU A 517 22.32 14.30 2.17
C LEU A 517 21.94 15.28 3.27
#